data_AF-A0A315CHG4-F1
#
_entry.id   AF-A0A315CHG4-F1
#
_cell.length_a   1.000
_cell.length_b   1.000
_cell.length_c   1.000
_cell.angle_alpha   90.00
_cell.angle_beta   90.00
_cell.angle_gamma   90.00
#
_symmetry.space_group_name_H-M   'P 1'
#
loop_
_entity.id
_entity.type
_entity.pdbx_description
1 polymer ?
#
loop_
_entity_poly.entity_id
_entity_poly.type
_entity_poly.pdbx_seq_one_letter_code
_entity_poly.pdbx_strand_id
1 'polypeptide(L)'
;MSLTIQFDFDSSKVSASSASQLDQLAKALKSDDLSPLSFRVEGHTDAKGSAEYNLNLSQARADAVKKHLQRLGVTASRLETEGMGDKDPANAADKFAAENRRVRIVTLNRP
;
A
#
# COMPACT_ATOMS: atom_id res chain seq x y z
N MET A 1 8.80 8.88 4.16
CA MET A 1 7.38 9.32 4.11
C MET A 1 6.53 8.08 4.32
N SER A 2 5.46 8.12 5.13
CA SER A 2 4.51 7.01 5.28
C SER A 2 3.12 7.54 4.94
N LEU A 3 2.59 7.16 3.78
CA LEU A 3 1.20 7.41 3.41
C LEU A 3 0.40 6.12 3.56
N THR A 4 -0.78 6.22 4.18
CA THR A 4 -1.65 5.09 4.48
C THR A 4 -2.90 5.13 3.59
N ILE A 5 -3.12 4.07 2.82
CA ILE A 5 -4.35 3.88 2.03
C ILE A 5 -5.20 2.80 2.69
N GLN A 6 -6.46 3.11 3.04
CA GLN A 6 -7.37 2.21 3.75
C GLN A 6 -8.16 1.32 2.78
N PHE A 7 -8.47 0.09 3.21
CA PHE A 7 -9.26 -0.86 2.44
C PHE A 7 -10.44 -1.41 3.25
N ASP A 8 -11.55 -1.64 2.55
CA ASP A 8 -12.69 -2.33 3.10
C ASP A 8 -12.34 -3.78 3.47
N PHE A 9 -13.15 -4.36 4.38
CA PHE A 9 -13.01 -5.75 4.73
C PHE A 9 -13.09 -6.63 3.48
N ASP A 10 -12.17 -7.60 3.41
CA ASP A 10 -12.10 -8.58 2.32
C ASP A 10 -11.97 -8.01 0.90
N SER A 11 -11.46 -6.78 0.77
CA SER A 11 -11.38 -6.09 -0.51
C SER A 11 -9.98 -5.61 -0.84
N SER A 12 -9.62 -5.71 -2.12
CA SER A 12 -8.47 -5.05 -2.76
C SER A 12 -8.89 -3.90 -3.70
N LYS A 13 -10.18 -3.52 -3.68
CA LYS A 13 -10.69 -2.42 -4.50
C LYS A 13 -10.27 -1.08 -3.89
N VAL A 14 -9.67 -0.23 -4.71
CA VAL A 14 -9.39 1.16 -4.36
C VAL A 14 -10.72 1.93 -4.39
N SER A 15 -11.12 2.47 -3.25
CA SER A 15 -12.32 3.31 -3.13
C SER A 15 -12.12 4.68 -3.76
N ALA A 16 -13.20 5.44 -3.95
CA ALA A 16 -13.12 6.81 -4.48
C ALA A 16 -12.32 7.75 -3.57
N SER A 17 -12.43 7.60 -2.24
CA SER A 17 -11.64 8.39 -1.29
C SER A 17 -10.16 8.03 -1.34
N SER A 18 -9.84 6.75 -1.50
CA SER A 18 -8.46 6.30 -1.71
C SER A 18 -7.89 6.78 -3.05
N ALA A 19 -8.72 6.92 -4.10
CA ALA A 19 -8.28 7.41 -5.40
C ALA A 19 -7.72 8.85 -5.32
N SER A 20 -8.39 9.76 -4.61
CA SER A 20 -7.89 11.14 -4.45
C SER A 20 -6.58 11.22 -3.67
N GLN A 21 -6.38 10.34 -2.67
CA GLN A 21 -5.11 10.21 -1.96
C GLN A 21 -4.01 9.68 -2.89
N LEU A 22 -4.33 8.73 -3.76
CA LEU A 22 -3.40 8.19 -4.76
C LEU A 22 -3.03 9.22 -5.83
N ASP A 23 -3.94 10.14 -6.19
CA ASP A 23 -3.63 11.27 -7.07
C ASP A 23 -2.58 12.21 -6.45
N GLN A 24 -2.75 12.54 -5.17
CA GLN A 24 -1.78 13.35 -4.43
C GLN A 24 -0.44 12.64 -4.30
N LEU A 25 -0.47 11.34 -3.98
CA LEU A 25 0.74 10.52 -3.92
C LEU A 25 1.44 10.48 -5.28
N ALA A 26 0.72 10.24 -6.37
CA ALA A 26 1.32 10.19 -7.71
C ALA A 26 1.98 11.52 -8.09
N LYS A 27 1.38 12.66 -7.74
CA LYS A 27 2.01 13.97 -7.91
C LYS A 27 3.31 14.08 -7.12
N ALA A 28 3.30 13.67 -5.84
CA ALA A 28 4.49 13.68 -5.00
C ALA A 28 5.59 12.76 -5.56
N LEU A 29 5.28 11.50 -5.92
CA LEU A 29 6.27 10.55 -6.44
C LEU A 29 6.90 10.97 -7.79
N LYS A 30 6.25 11.90 -8.49
CA LYS A 30 6.74 12.51 -9.73
C LYS A 30 7.44 13.85 -9.52
N SER A 31 7.46 14.41 -8.30
CA SER A 31 8.21 15.64 -8.03
C SER A 31 9.70 15.41 -8.19
N ASP A 32 10.44 16.46 -8.51
CA ASP A 32 11.89 16.37 -8.73
C ASP A 32 12.61 15.79 -7.51
N ASP A 33 12.17 16.14 -6.29
CA ASP A 33 12.74 15.63 -5.03
C ASP A 33 12.59 14.11 -4.85
N LEU A 34 11.47 13.54 -5.30
CA LEU A 34 11.18 12.11 -5.12
C LEU A 34 11.47 11.29 -6.36
N SER A 35 11.58 11.93 -7.54
CA SER A 35 11.84 11.30 -8.83
C SER A 35 13.06 10.36 -8.88
N PRO A 36 14.17 10.59 -8.12
CA PRO A 36 15.32 9.68 -8.09
C PRO A 36 15.10 8.45 -7.21
N LEU A 37 14.09 8.49 -6.33
CA LEU A 37 13.87 7.46 -5.32
C LEU A 37 13.02 6.30 -5.85
N SER A 38 13.25 5.12 -5.29
CA SER A 38 12.40 3.95 -5.45
C SER A 38 11.57 3.72 -4.19
N PHE A 39 10.43 3.03 -4.34
CA PHE A 39 9.48 2.84 -3.26
C PHE A 39 8.96 1.41 -3.24
N ARG A 40 8.65 0.92 -2.04
CA ARG A 40 7.90 -0.30 -1.80
C ARG A 40 6.49 0.03 -1.36
N VAL A 41 5.53 -0.66 -1.95
CA VAL A 41 4.12 -0.63 -1.63
C VAL A 41 3.82 -1.87 -0.80
N GLU A 42 3.64 -1.70 0.50
CA GLU A 42 3.40 -2.79 1.44
C GLU A 42 1.90 -2.89 1.73
N GLY A 43 1.29 -4.05 1.46
CA GLY A 43 -0.08 -4.32 1.83
C GLY A 43 -0.17 -4.99 3.20
N HIS A 44 -1.20 -4.67 3.97
CA HIS A 44 -1.48 -5.26 5.28
C HIS A 44 -2.96 -5.62 5.42
N THR A 45 -3.26 -6.59 6.27
CA THR A 45 -4.61 -7.01 6.67
C THR A 45 -4.79 -6.85 8.19
N ASP A 46 -6.03 -7.01 8.65
CA ASP A 46 -6.27 -7.38 10.04
C ASP A 46 -5.98 -8.89 10.23
N ALA A 47 -5.98 -9.37 11.47
CA ALA A 47 -5.66 -10.76 11.79
C ALA A 47 -6.86 -11.73 11.61
N LYS A 48 -7.91 -11.33 10.87
CA LYS A 48 -9.04 -12.22 10.58
C LYS A 48 -8.65 -13.19 9.46
N GLY A 49 -9.03 -14.46 9.58
CA GLY A 49 -8.72 -15.48 8.56
C GLY A 49 -7.35 -16.13 8.73
N SER A 50 -6.92 -16.92 7.73
CA SER A 50 -5.63 -17.62 7.77
C SER A 50 -4.47 -16.71 7.35
N ALA A 51 -3.26 -17.02 7.82
CA ALA A 51 -2.05 -16.28 7.46
C ALA A 51 -1.80 -16.28 5.93
N GLU A 52 -1.98 -17.43 5.27
CA GLU A 52 -1.84 -17.55 3.82
C GLU A 52 -2.85 -16.69 3.06
N TYR A 53 -4.10 -16.69 3.51
CA TYR A 53 -5.15 -15.84 2.95
C TYR A 53 -4.77 -14.36 3.06
N ASN A 54 -4.33 -13.94 4.25
CA ASN A 54 -3.94 -12.58 4.52
C ASN A 54 -2.71 -12.13 3.71
N LEU A 55 -1.72 -13.02 3.51
CA LEU A 55 -0.59 -12.75 2.63
C LEU A 55 -1.05 -12.52 1.18
N ASN A 56 -1.93 -13.36 0.65
CA ASN A 56 -2.45 -13.19 -0.70
C ASN A 56 -3.30 -11.91 -0.85
N LEU A 57 -4.17 -11.62 0.12
CA LEU A 57 -5.02 -10.41 0.10
C LEU A 57 -4.20 -9.13 0.22
N SER A 58 -3.21 -9.10 1.11
CA SER A 58 -2.31 -7.95 1.25
C SER A 58 -1.47 -7.73 -0.01
N GLN A 59 -0.94 -8.78 -0.64
CA GLN A 59 -0.23 -8.66 -1.92
C GLN A 59 -1.14 -8.06 -3.00
N ALA A 60 -2.38 -8.57 -3.11
CA ALA A 60 -3.35 -8.05 -4.08
C ALA A 60 -3.68 -6.55 -3.86
N ARG A 61 -3.73 -6.08 -2.60
CA ARG A 61 -3.89 -4.66 -2.26
C ARG A 61 -2.71 -3.82 -2.71
N ALA A 62 -1.48 -4.29 -2.44
CA ALA A 62 -0.27 -3.62 -2.88
C ALA A 62 -0.21 -3.49 -4.41
N ASP A 63 -0.54 -4.57 -5.12
CA ASP A 63 -0.58 -4.59 -6.58
C ASP A 63 -1.66 -3.67 -7.15
N ALA A 64 -2.83 -3.59 -6.51
CA ALA A 64 -3.89 -2.67 -6.90
C ALA A 64 -3.45 -1.20 -6.79
N VAL A 65 -2.75 -0.83 -5.71
CA VAL A 65 -2.17 0.51 -5.52
C VAL A 65 -1.09 0.80 -6.56
N LYS A 66 -0.13 -0.11 -6.76
CA LYS A 66 0.91 0.04 -7.79
C LYS A 66 0.30 0.25 -9.17
N LYS A 67 -0.69 -0.57 -9.55
CA LYS A 67 -1.39 -0.45 -10.84
C LYS A 67 -2.10 0.90 -10.97
N HIS A 68 -2.66 1.42 -9.87
CA HIS A 68 -3.28 2.74 -9.87
C HIS A 68 -2.26 3.86 -10.07
N LEU A 69 -1.14 3.84 -9.33
CA LEU A 69 -0.07 4.83 -9.48
C LEU A 69 0.57 4.81 -10.87
N GLN A 70 0.71 3.63 -11.47
CA GLN A 70 1.16 3.49 -12.87
C GLN A 70 0.22 4.17 -13.86
N ARG A 71 -1.10 4.03 -13.69
CA ARG A 71 -2.09 4.75 -14.53
C ARG A 71 -1.98 6.26 -14.38
N LEU A 72 -1.52 6.74 -13.23
CA LEU A 72 -1.27 8.16 -12.96
C LEU A 72 0.13 8.63 -13.42
N GLY A 73 0.89 7.75 -14.09
CA GLY A 73 2.19 8.07 -14.70
C GLY A 73 3.41 7.89 -13.81
N VAL A 74 3.29 7.21 -12.66
CA VAL A 74 4.47 6.85 -11.84
C VAL A 74 5.20 5.69 -12.51
N THR A 75 6.52 5.82 -12.71
CA THR A 75 7.35 4.81 -13.38
C THR A 75 7.31 3.46 -12.67
N ALA A 76 6.91 2.40 -13.38
CA ALA A 76 6.73 1.06 -12.84
C ALA A 76 7.98 0.48 -12.16
N SER A 77 9.16 0.73 -12.72
CA SER A 77 10.44 0.23 -12.19
C SER A 77 10.84 0.85 -10.85
N ARG A 78 10.21 1.96 -10.45
CA ARG A 78 10.41 2.62 -9.16
C ARG A 78 9.47 2.09 -8.08
N LEU A 79 8.56 1.17 -8.41
CA LEU A 79 7.56 0.64 -7.49
C LEU A 79 7.71 -0.88 -7.32
N GLU A 80 8.09 -1.31 -6.13
CA GLU A 80 8.00 -2.70 -5.67
C GLU A 80 6.71 -2.92 -4.87
N THR A 81 6.19 -4.14 -4.86
CA THR A 81 5.02 -4.52 -4.05
C THR A 81 5.37 -5.68 -3.14
N GLU A 82 4.83 -5.67 -1.92
CA GLU A 82 5.03 -6.73 -0.93
C GLU A 82 3.76 -6.92 -0.09
N GLY A 83 3.26 -8.16 0.00
CA GLY A 83 2.18 -8.54 0.91
C GLY A 83 2.72 -8.89 2.29
N MET A 84 2.38 -8.09 3.29
CA MET A 84 2.82 -8.30 4.68
C MET A 84 1.86 -9.18 5.49
N GLY A 85 0.67 -9.47 4.97
CA GLY A 85 -0.39 -10.16 5.72
C GLY A 85 -0.80 -9.34 6.94
N ASP A 86 -0.95 -10.01 8.08
CA ASP A 86 -1.28 -9.41 9.38
C ASP A 86 -0.05 -8.94 10.17
N LYS A 87 1.14 -8.94 9.55
CA LYS A 87 2.38 -8.44 10.16
C LYS A 87 2.38 -6.92 10.25
N ASP A 88 3.13 -6.41 11.23
CA ASP A 88 3.24 -4.98 11.55
C ASP A 88 1.88 -4.28 11.62
N PRO A 89 1.00 -4.64 12.57
CA PRO A 89 -0.30 -3.99 12.71
C PRO A 89 -0.15 -2.49 13.04
N ALA A 90 -1.06 -1.67 12.52
CA ALA A 90 -1.15 -0.25 12.89
C ALA A 90 -1.62 -0.12 14.35
N ASN A 91 -2.58 -0.97 14.72
CA ASN A 91 -3.06 -1.11 16.07
C ASN A 91 -2.61 -2.47 16.63
N ALA A 92 -1.50 -2.47 17.35
CA ALA A 92 -0.97 -3.68 17.98
C ALA A 92 -1.83 -4.16 19.17
N ALA A 93 -2.60 -3.26 19.78
CA ALA A 93 -3.49 -3.59 20.89
C ALA A 93 -4.75 -4.34 20.42
N ASP A 94 -5.23 -4.05 19.21
CA ASP A 94 -6.32 -4.75 18.54
C ASP A 94 -5.93 -5.19 17.13
N LYS A 95 -5.50 -6.45 17.01
CA LYS A 95 -5.10 -7.05 15.73
C LYS A 95 -6.28 -7.19 14.75
N PHE A 96 -7.53 -7.11 15.20
CA PHE A 96 -8.72 -7.21 14.37
C PHE A 96 -9.26 -5.85 13.91
N ALA A 97 -8.64 -4.75 14.36
CA ALA A 97 -9.04 -3.39 14.05
C ALA A 97 -8.98 -3.11 12.54
N ALA A 98 -9.92 -2.29 12.07
CA ALA A 98 -10.00 -1.88 10.67
C ALA A 98 -8.76 -1.16 10.17
N GLU A 99 -8.12 -0.39 11.04
CA GLU A 99 -6.93 0.40 10.75
C GLU A 99 -5.75 -0.45 10.28
N ASN A 100 -5.71 -1.75 10.62
CA ASN A 100 -4.69 -2.68 10.16
C ASN A 100 -4.81 -2.99 8.65
N ARG A 101 -6.01 -2.86 8.06
CA ARG A 101 -6.28 -3.10 6.64
C ARG A 101 -5.82 -1.92 5.78
N ARG A 102 -4.53 -1.85 5.53
CA ARG A 102 -3.91 -0.69 4.91
C ARG A 102 -2.83 -1.03 3.89
N VAL A 103 -2.48 -0.06 3.06
CA VAL A 103 -1.24 -0.06 2.30
C VAL A 103 -0.33 1.06 2.79
N ARG A 104 0.96 0.76 2.96
CA ARG A 104 2.03 1.74 3.23
C ARG A 104 2.91 1.94 2.00
N ILE A 105 3.46 3.14 1.87
CA ILE A 105 4.53 3.43 0.90
C ILE A 105 5.81 3.67 1.67
N VAL A 106 6.85 2.91 1.37
CA VAL A 106 8.16 2.97 2.04
C VAL A 106 9.21 3.35 1.02
N THR A 107 10.08 4.31 1.34
CA THR A 107 11.22 4.67 0.49
C THR A 107 12.27 3.57 0.54
N LEU A 108 12.73 3.11 -0.61
CA LEU A 108 13.86 2.20 -0.74
C LEU A 108 15.13 3.04 -0.92
N ASN A 109 15.97 3.10 0.12
CA ASN A 109 17.33 3.59 -0.06
C ASN A 109 18.11 2.51 -0.81
N ARG A 110 18.27 2.70 -2.12
CA ARG A 110 19.25 1.95 -2.89
C ARG A 110 20.57 2.72 -2.78
N PRO A 111 21.66 2.09 -2.27
CA PRO A 111 22.96 2.73 -2.13
C PRO A 111 23.56 3.13 -3.48
#